data_AF-A0A8I0L599-F1
#
_entry.id   AF-A0A8I0L599-F1
#
_cell.length_a   1.000
_cell.length_b   1.000
_cell.length_c   1.000
_cell.angle_alpha   90.00
_cell.angle_beta   90.00
_cell.angle_gamma   90.00
#
_symmetry.space_group_name_H-M   'P 1'
#
loop_
_entity.id
_entity.type
_entity.pdbx_description
1 polymer ?
#
loop_
_entity_poly.entity_id
_entity_poly.type
_entity_poly.pdbx_seq_one_letter_code
_entity_poly.pdbx_strand_id
1 'polypeptide(L)'
;LVRAARPSAGIITMIGVSHLENLGTRENILKAKMEICQGLPDGAPLVLNADDDLLPTAQIPGRLRPVWFGIRSSSADVRAINIHTVGEGTG
;
A
#
# COMPACT_ATOMS: atom_id res chain seq x y z
N LEU A 1 -1.32 14.54 -10.44
CA LEU A 1 -2.24 13.44 -10.87
C LEU A 1 -3.53 13.36 -10.05
N VAL A 2 -3.47 13.33 -8.71
CA VAL A 2 -4.66 13.01 -7.88
C VAL A 2 -5.82 14.02 -8.02
N ARG A 3 -5.52 15.30 -8.31
CA ARG A 3 -6.54 16.34 -8.57
C ARG A 3 -7.42 16.08 -9.81
N ALA A 4 -6.90 15.32 -10.79
CA ALA A 4 -7.64 14.99 -12.02
C ALA A 4 -8.48 13.72 -11.84
N ALA A 5 -7.94 12.71 -11.14
CA ALA A 5 -8.58 11.39 -11.02
C ALA A 5 -9.67 11.31 -9.93
N ARG A 6 -9.62 12.16 -8.89
CA ARG A 6 -10.59 12.20 -7.77
C ARG A 6 -10.97 10.79 -7.25
N PRO A 7 -9.99 9.98 -6.82
CA PRO A 7 -10.25 8.62 -6.37
C PRO A 7 -11.16 8.59 -5.14
N SER A 8 -12.06 7.61 -5.08
CA SER A 8 -12.89 7.32 -3.90
C SER A 8 -12.21 6.36 -2.90
N ALA A 9 -11.14 5.69 -3.33
CA ALA A 9 -10.37 4.71 -2.55
C ALA A 9 -8.91 4.69 -3.02
N GLY A 10 -7.98 4.30 -2.15
CA GLY A 10 -6.56 4.11 -2.48
C GLY A 10 -6.07 2.72 -2.12
N ILE A 11 -5.10 2.19 -2.88
CA ILE A 11 -4.44 0.92 -2.59
C ILE A 11 -2.94 1.10 -2.77
N ILE A 12 -2.14 0.72 -1.78
CA ILE A 12 -0.67 0.65 -1.87
C ILE A 12 -0.23 -0.76 -1.55
N THR A 13 0.35 -1.44 -2.55
CA THR A 13 0.71 -2.86 -2.46
C THR A 13 2.14 -3.09 -1.98
N MET A 14 3.06 -2.17 -2.25
CA MET A 14 4.48 -2.31 -1.92
C MET A 14 5.23 -0.98 -2.01
N ILE A 15 6.27 -0.81 -1.21
CA ILE A 15 7.32 0.19 -1.39
C ILE A 15 8.51 -0.46 -2.10
N GLY A 16 8.40 -0.58 -3.42
CA GLY A 16 9.50 -1.06 -4.26
C GLY A 16 10.65 -0.07 -4.41
N VAL A 17 11.66 -0.48 -5.17
CA VAL A 17 12.86 0.31 -5.49
C VAL A 17 12.75 1.08 -6.82
N SER A 18 11.60 0.97 -7.49
CA SER A 18 11.32 1.71 -8.72
C SER A 18 11.52 3.21 -8.48
N HIS A 19 12.31 3.87 -9.34
CA HIS A 19 12.66 5.28 -9.24
C HIS A 19 13.62 5.66 -8.10
N LEU A 20 14.40 4.72 -7.56
CA LEU A 20 15.53 5.04 -6.66
C LEU A 20 16.48 6.08 -7.27
N GLU A 21 16.71 6.04 -8.57
CA GLU A 21 17.54 7.01 -9.30
C GLU A 21 17.01 8.47 -9.20
N ASN A 22 15.69 8.63 -9.06
CA ASN A 22 15.04 9.95 -8.99
C ASN A 22 14.70 10.36 -7.56
N LEU A 23 14.39 9.40 -6.68
CA LEU A 23 13.89 9.65 -5.32
C LEU A 23 14.92 9.34 -4.23
N GLY A 24 16.05 8.71 -4.58
CA GLY A 24 17.19 8.47 -3.69
C GLY A 24 17.01 7.31 -2.72
N THR A 25 15.94 7.30 -1.92
CA THR A 25 15.73 6.29 -0.87
C THR A 25 14.31 5.70 -0.89
N ARG A 26 14.11 4.54 -0.25
CA ARG A 26 12.80 3.90 -0.14
C ARG A 26 11.83 4.71 0.73
N GLU A 27 12.32 5.48 1.69
CA GLU A 27 11.52 6.40 2.51
C GLU A 27 10.97 7.55 1.67
N ASN A 28 11.74 8.06 0.72
CA ASN A 28 11.25 9.05 -0.23
C ASN A 28 10.20 8.46 -1.19
N ILE A 29 10.39 7.21 -1.61
CA ILE A 29 9.39 6.46 -2.40
C ILE A 29 8.10 6.28 -1.59
N LEU A 30 8.20 5.92 -0.30
CA LEU A 30 7.06 5.84 0.61
C LEU A 30 6.34 7.18 0.69
N LYS A 31 7.06 8.26 0.96
CA LYS A 31 6.49 9.61 1.06
C LYS A 31 5.75 9.99 -0.23
N ALA A 32 6.35 9.74 -1.39
CA ALA A 32 5.75 10.02 -2.68
C ALA A 32 4.48 9.18 -2.92
N LYS A 33 4.50 7.88 -2.62
CA LYS A 33 3.30 7.02 -2.75
C LYS A 33 2.17 7.45 -1.80
N MET A 34 2.51 7.91 -0.61
CA MET A 34 1.54 8.43 0.36
C MET A 34 0.85 9.72 -0.09
N GLU A 35 1.36 10.42 -1.12
CA GLU A 35 0.66 11.57 -1.70
C GLU A 35 -0.73 11.23 -2.26
N ILE A 36 -1.00 9.96 -2.59
CA ILE A 36 -2.35 9.51 -2.97
C ILE A 36 -3.40 9.88 -1.90
N CYS A 37 -2.98 9.85 -0.63
CA CYS A 37 -3.84 10.19 0.50
C CYS A 37 -4.35 11.62 0.44
N GLN A 38 -3.68 12.54 -0.26
CA GLN A 38 -4.08 13.95 -0.32
C GLN A 38 -5.34 14.19 -1.15
N GLY A 39 -5.63 13.33 -2.13
CA GLY A 39 -6.81 13.48 -2.98
C GLY A 39 -7.94 12.50 -2.72
N LEU A 40 -7.81 11.66 -1.67
CA LEU A 40 -8.91 10.84 -1.19
C LEU A 40 -9.87 11.68 -0.33
N PRO A 41 -11.19 11.48 -0.43
CA PRO A 41 -12.16 12.14 0.44
C PRO A 41 -12.09 11.62 1.88
N ASP A 42 -12.72 12.34 2.80
CA ASP A 42 -12.81 11.92 4.20
C ASP A 42 -13.61 10.62 4.33
N GLY A 43 -13.15 9.74 5.21
CA GLY A 43 -13.68 8.40 5.39
C GLY A 43 -13.33 7.42 4.26
N ALA A 44 -12.60 7.83 3.23
CA ALA A 44 -12.21 6.95 2.13
C ALA A 44 -11.36 5.77 2.61
N PRO A 45 -11.60 4.55 2.07
CA PRO A 45 -10.76 3.41 2.37
C PRO A 45 -9.37 3.57 1.74
N LEU A 46 -8.36 3.22 2.53
CA LEU A 46 -6.97 3.14 2.10
C LEU A 46 -6.45 1.73 2.40
N VAL A 47 -6.29 0.92 1.37
CA VAL A 47 -5.85 -0.48 1.50
C VAL A 47 -4.33 -0.54 1.44
N LEU A 48 -3.71 -1.18 2.43
CA LEU A 48 -2.26 -1.18 2.63
C LEU A 48 -1.74 -2.59 2.90
N ASN A 49 -0.58 -2.91 2.33
CA ASN A 49 0.07 -4.19 2.58
C ASN A 49 0.84 -4.17 3.91
N ALA A 50 0.43 -5.02 4.85
CA ALA A 50 1.09 -5.18 6.15
C ALA A 50 2.36 -6.05 6.09
N ASP A 51 2.58 -6.78 4.98
CA ASP A 51 3.77 -7.62 4.78
C ASP A 51 4.96 -6.83 4.21
N ASP A 52 4.74 -5.60 3.76
CA ASP A 52 5.82 -4.70 3.35
C ASP A 52 6.59 -4.22 4.59
N ASP A 53 7.91 -4.08 4.49
CA ASP A 53 8.76 -3.70 5.62
C ASP A 53 8.66 -2.22 5.99
N LEU A 54 8.35 -1.35 5.03
CA LEU A 54 8.37 0.10 5.23
C LEU A 54 6.95 0.69 5.34
N LEU A 55 5.98 0.15 4.60
CA LEU A 55 4.61 0.65 4.57
C LEU A 55 3.93 0.70 5.95
N PRO A 56 4.13 -0.27 6.88
CA PRO A 56 3.59 -0.19 8.24
C PRO A 56 4.10 1.00 9.06
N THR A 57 5.22 1.61 8.66
CA THR A 57 5.78 2.80 9.33
C THR A 57 5.15 4.12 8.83
N ALA A 58 4.31 4.05 7.79
CA ALA A 58 3.72 5.23 7.17
C ALA A 58 2.75 5.95 8.10
N GLN A 59 2.81 7.29 8.09
CA GLN A 59 1.81 8.11 8.78
C GLN A 59 0.56 8.21 7.90
N ILE A 60 -0.51 7.56 8.36
CA ILE A 60 -1.81 7.56 7.68
C ILE A 60 -2.65 8.72 8.24
N PRO A 61 -3.20 9.60 7.39
CA PRO A 61 -4.10 10.64 7.84
C PRO A 61 -5.31 10.05 8.56
N GLY A 62 -5.59 10.49 9.80
CA GLY A 62 -6.69 9.95 10.62
C GLY A 62 -8.10 10.15 10.03
N ARG A 63 -8.23 10.99 9.01
CA ARG A 63 -9.47 11.16 8.23
C ARG A 63 -9.76 9.99 7.28
N LEU A 64 -8.78 9.15 6.99
CA LEU A 64 -8.93 7.99 6.10
C LEU A 64 -9.22 6.73 6.93
N ARG A 65 -9.75 5.70 6.26
CA ARG A 65 -10.03 4.40 6.87
C ARG A 65 -9.01 3.37 6.38
N PRO A 66 -7.92 3.12 7.11
CA PRO A 66 -6.95 2.12 6.70
C PRO A 66 -7.56 0.72 6.79
N VAL A 67 -7.22 -0.12 5.82
CA VAL A 67 -7.48 -1.57 5.85
C VAL A 67 -6.19 -2.28 5.46
N TRP A 68 -5.67 -3.07 6.38
CA TRP A 68 -4.41 -3.79 6.21
C TRP A 68 -4.67 -5.19 5.65
N PHE A 69 -4.05 -5.51 4.53
CA PHE A 69 -4.03 -6.86 4.01
C PHE A 69 -2.64 -7.48 4.15
N GLY A 70 -2.58 -8.80 4.28
CA GLY A 70 -1.32 -9.52 4.33
C GLY A 70 -1.50 -11.02 4.30
N ILE A 71 -0.41 -11.73 4.09
CA ILE A 71 -0.30 -13.18 4.20
C ILE A 71 0.41 -13.51 5.51
N ARG A 72 1.52 -12.81 5.79
CA ARG A 72 2.47 -13.15 6.86
C ARG A 72 2.18 -12.39 8.14
N SER A 73 1.91 -11.10 8.03
CA SER A 73 1.71 -10.22 9.15
C SER A 73 0.44 -10.59 9.92
N SER A 74 0.58 -10.79 11.23
CA SER A 74 -0.54 -11.06 12.13
C SER A 74 -1.37 -9.83 12.45
N SER A 75 -0.84 -8.62 12.19
CA SER A 75 -1.55 -7.36 12.41
C SER A 75 -2.44 -6.93 11.23
N ALA A 76 -2.48 -7.70 10.15
CA ALA A 76 -3.36 -7.42 9.01
C ALA A 76 -4.84 -7.68 9.36
N ASP A 77 -5.72 -6.76 8.97
CA ASP A 77 -7.18 -6.88 9.10
C ASP A 77 -7.73 -8.01 8.21
N VAL A 78 -7.17 -8.16 7.01
CA VAL A 78 -7.56 -9.18 6.02
C VAL A 78 -6.36 -10.08 5.73
N ARG A 79 -6.51 -11.37 6.01
CA ARG A 79 -5.41 -12.35 5.88
C ARG A 79 -5.76 -13.51 4.97
N ALA A 80 -4.83 -13.85 4.08
CA ALA A 80 -4.87 -15.11 3.34
C ALA A 80 -4.19 -16.22 4.16
N ILE A 81 -4.88 -17.34 4.35
CA ILE A 81 -4.42 -18.51 5.12
C ILE A 81 -4.59 -19.78 4.28
N ASN A 82 -3.86 -20.85 4.64
CA ASN A 82 -3.90 -22.15 3.94
C ASN A 82 -3.64 -22.01 2.43
N ILE A 83 -2.60 -21.25 2.07
CA ILE A 83 -2.24 -21.00 0.68
C ILE A 83 -1.51 -22.23 0.12
N HIS A 84 -2.01 -22.76 -0.99
CA HIS A 84 -1.41 -23.87 -1.72
C HIS A 84 -1.06 -23.40 -3.14
N THR A 85 0.20 -23.55 -3.53
CA THR A 85 0.64 -23.32 -4.92
C THR A 85 0.42 -24.60 -5.72
N VAL A 86 -0.40 -24.54 -6.76
CA VAL A 86 -0.62 -25.65 -7.68
C VAL A 86 0.17 -25.44 -8.96
N GLY A 87 1.41 -25.97 -8.99
CA GLY A 87 2.27 -26.12 -10.18
C GLY A 87 2.83 -24.83 -10.80
N GLU A 88 4.12 -24.85 -11.16
CA GLU A 88 4.69 -23.85 -12.08
C GLU A 88 4.06 -24.06 -13.46
N GLY A 89 3.35 -23.04 -13.98
CA GLY A 89 2.90 -23.06 -15.36
C GLY A 89 4.11 -23.18 -16.27
N THR A 90 4.22 -24.28 -17.01
CA THR A 90 5.21 -24.46 -18.06
C THR A 90 4.94 -23.43 -19.15
N GLY A 91 5.79 -22.40 -19.22
CA GLY A 91 5.90 -21.46 -20.33
C GLY A 91 7.31 -21.49 -20.89
#